data_AF-K1Y7K8-F1
#
_entry.id   AF-K1Y7K8-F1
#
_cell.length_a   1.000
_cell.length_b   1.000
_cell.length_c   1.000
_cell.angle_alpha   90.00
_cell.angle_beta   90.00
_cell.angle_gamma   90.00
#
_symmetry.space_group_name_H-M   'P 1'
#
loop_
_entity.id
_entity.type
_entity.pdbx_description
1 polymer ?
#
loop_
_entity_poly.entity_id
_entity_poly.type
_entity_poly.pdbx_seq_one_letter_code
_entity_poly.pdbx_strand_id
1 'polypeptide(L)'
;MPNFKEVHSRVWKHERMSLISVSVIFVVAVLAGVLFGFDIAIASLAGIALISIGLAKPEYLLAFLAVYLPFEPFLLKFVPDTVYVYARFSSEALIYVAAGAVVLKLLRGVGKINRTPMDLQFVLFVLVLFVSSILNALDPTLVVLGARQIIRFMIVFFAIVYLSPSDKFIKKLTVAMFAIVIFQSIIGLAQAFFGGSLDSFLLPEARRTFGEIQLTEGTVQFWDPGQRVFGTLGRYDRLGTFIAFFLLIASAMLYEKRVRERRPELWWLLVISIPALLLTYSRSSWFGFLLGFLFLGIIIKRDRRVAIAGVVGALVIAGYLLTSATAVNRLIDVPGQTITERFFEAFSYQRWRGEYLGLGRLYWIVQTPLKVIPVAPLFGHGPAQFGGGAVAALHATGVYDELGLPYGVYGTEGYIDNNWLSLWGETGTLGIIFYLWGYAALFYYSLRVYKKSEDPFTRSLALGFSAAMIAVSVNAFLATFLEVRTLAFYLWLYGGLVVVLGTRERIHI
;
A
#
# COMPACT_ATOMS: atom_id res chain seq x y z
N MET A 1 -37.51 -6.63 41.89
CA MET A 1 -36.63 -7.77 41.50
C MET A 1 -36.97 -8.17 40.08
N PRO A 2 -36.01 -8.31 39.14
CA PRO A 2 -36.33 -8.80 37.80
C PRO A 2 -36.86 -10.24 37.89
N ASN A 3 -37.91 -10.55 37.14
CA ASN A 3 -38.55 -11.86 37.12
C ASN A 3 -37.58 -12.91 36.52
N PHE A 4 -36.93 -13.69 37.38
CA PHE A 4 -35.92 -14.68 37.00
C PHE A 4 -36.41 -15.66 35.92
N LYS A 5 -37.71 -16.02 35.91
CA LYS A 5 -38.29 -16.91 34.88
C LYS A 5 -38.28 -16.27 33.49
N GLU A 6 -38.53 -14.97 33.40
CA GLU A 6 -38.58 -14.26 32.13
C GLU A 6 -37.19 -14.11 31.51
N VAL A 7 -36.19 -13.78 32.34
CA VAL A 7 -34.78 -13.72 31.94
C VAL A 7 -34.30 -15.10 31.47
N HIS A 8 -34.58 -16.16 32.24
CA HIS A 8 -34.18 -17.51 31.90
C HIS A 8 -34.82 -18.00 30.58
N SER A 9 -36.10 -17.67 30.33
CA SER A 9 -36.79 -18.03 29.09
C SER A 9 -36.22 -17.32 27.85
N ARG A 10 -35.81 -16.05 28.00
CA ARG A 10 -35.21 -15.27 26.90
C ARG A 10 -33.81 -15.75 26.56
N VAL A 11 -33.01 -16.11 27.58
CA VAL A 11 -31.68 -16.72 27.40
C VAL A 11 -31.81 -18.07 26.69
N TRP A 12 -32.69 -18.95 27.17
CA TRP A 12 -32.94 -20.25 26.53
C TRP A 12 -33.42 -20.14 25.07
N LYS A 13 -34.26 -19.15 24.77
CA LYS A 13 -34.72 -18.90 23.39
C LYS A 13 -33.58 -18.43 22.50
N HIS A 14 -32.69 -17.57 22.99
CA HIS A 14 -31.51 -17.14 22.24
C HIS A 14 -30.50 -18.28 22.03
N GLU A 15 -30.24 -19.08 23.06
CA GLU A 15 -29.36 -20.25 22.98
C GLU A 15 -29.90 -21.31 22.02
N ARG A 16 -31.21 -21.59 22.06
CA ARG A 16 -31.84 -22.52 21.12
C ARG A 16 -31.78 -22.01 19.69
N MET A 17 -32.02 -20.73 19.46
CA MET A 17 -31.92 -20.12 18.14
C MET A 17 -30.48 -20.09 17.62
N SER A 18 -29.48 -19.86 18.48
CA SER A 18 -28.07 -19.89 18.08
C SER A 18 -27.63 -21.32 17.76
N LEU A 19 -28.00 -22.32 18.57
CA LEU A 19 -27.76 -23.74 18.29
C LEU A 19 -28.37 -24.17 16.96
N ILE A 20 -29.64 -23.84 16.71
CA ILE A 20 -30.31 -24.16 15.44
C ILE A 20 -29.57 -23.48 14.26
N SER A 21 -29.18 -22.22 14.41
CA SER A 21 -28.47 -21.49 13.36
C SER A 21 -27.09 -22.12 13.06
N VAL A 22 -26.34 -22.49 14.10
CA VAL A 22 -25.04 -23.16 13.97
C VAL A 22 -25.21 -24.54 13.31
N SER A 23 -26.21 -25.32 13.72
CA SER A 23 -26.51 -26.62 13.11
C SER A 23 -26.90 -26.51 11.64
N VAL A 24 -27.72 -25.53 11.27
CA VAL A 24 -28.08 -25.28 9.87
C VAL A 24 -26.86 -24.86 9.05
N ILE A 25 -26.03 -23.94 9.56
CA ILE A 25 -24.78 -23.53 8.91
C ILE A 25 -23.87 -24.75 8.70
N PHE A 26 -23.73 -25.61 9.72
CA PHE A 26 -22.93 -26.82 9.64
C PHE A 26 -23.45 -27.80 8.58
N VAL A 27 -24.75 -28.08 8.55
CA VAL A 27 -25.36 -28.98 7.54
C VAL A 27 -25.17 -28.41 6.13
N VAL A 28 -25.40 -27.11 5.95
CA VAL A 28 -25.16 -26.42 4.66
C VAL A 28 -23.68 -26.49 4.27
N ALA A 29 -22.75 -26.32 5.22
CA ALA A 29 -21.31 -26.44 4.99
C ALA A 29 -20.91 -27.82 4.50
N VAL A 30 -21.42 -28.87 5.15
CA VAL A 30 -21.14 -30.26 4.78
C VAL A 30 -21.75 -30.60 3.43
N LEU A 31 -23.01 -30.23 3.18
CA LEU A 31 -23.66 -30.47 1.88
C LEU A 31 -22.94 -29.73 0.75
N ALA A 32 -22.58 -28.47 0.95
CA ALA A 32 -21.79 -27.71 -0.02
C ALA A 32 -20.40 -28.33 -0.23
N GLY A 33 -19.78 -28.85 0.85
CA GLY A 33 -18.48 -29.52 0.78
C GLY A 33 -18.52 -30.81 -0.02
N VAL A 34 -19.60 -31.59 0.09
CA VAL A 34 -19.81 -32.82 -0.69
C VAL A 34 -20.10 -32.51 -2.16
N LEU A 35 -20.86 -31.45 -2.46
CA LEU A 35 -21.28 -31.12 -3.83
C LEU A 35 -20.20 -30.37 -4.63
N PHE A 36 -19.45 -29.48 -3.97
CA PHE A 36 -18.56 -28.53 -4.65
C PHE A 36 -17.10 -28.62 -4.16
N GLY A 37 -16.81 -29.50 -3.19
CA GLY A 37 -15.52 -29.59 -2.52
C GLY A 37 -15.48 -28.76 -1.23
N PHE A 38 -14.85 -29.32 -0.19
CA PHE A 38 -14.77 -28.69 1.14
C PHE A 38 -14.07 -27.33 1.12
N ASP A 39 -13.08 -27.13 0.25
CA ASP A 39 -12.38 -25.85 0.12
C ASP A 39 -13.29 -24.72 -0.36
N ILE A 40 -14.13 -25.00 -1.37
CA ILE A 40 -15.10 -24.04 -1.91
C ILE A 40 -16.19 -23.76 -0.89
N ALA A 41 -16.66 -24.78 -0.17
CA ALA A 41 -17.68 -24.61 0.87
C ALA A 41 -17.18 -23.73 2.03
N ILE A 42 -15.98 -24.01 2.56
CA ILE A 42 -15.36 -23.22 3.63
C ILE A 42 -15.10 -21.79 3.17
N ALA A 43 -14.53 -21.61 1.97
CA ALA A 43 -14.28 -20.29 1.41
C ALA A 43 -15.58 -19.48 1.22
N SER A 44 -16.65 -20.13 0.75
CA SER A 44 -17.95 -19.49 0.55
C SER A 44 -18.56 -19.05 1.88
N LEU A 45 -18.50 -19.90 2.91
CA LEU A 45 -19.01 -19.55 4.25
C LEU A 45 -18.21 -18.42 4.89
N ALA A 46 -16.89 -18.46 4.79
CA ALA A 46 -16.03 -17.37 5.26
C ALA A 46 -16.35 -16.07 4.52
N GLY A 47 -16.52 -16.13 3.20
CA GLY A 47 -16.92 -15.00 2.36
C GLY A 47 -18.27 -14.41 2.77
N ILE A 48 -19.30 -15.25 2.94
CA ILE A 48 -20.63 -14.84 3.39
C ILE A 48 -20.57 -14.21 4.78
N ALA A 49 -19.82 -14.80 5.71
CA ALA A 49 -19.66 -14.25 7.05
C ALA A 49 -18.99 -12.87 7.03
N LEU A 50 -17.90 -12.73 6.27
CA LEU A 50 -17.19 -11.45 6.10
C LEU A 50 -18.10 -10.39 5.47
N ILE A 51 -18.80 -10.73 4.38
CA ILE A 51 -19.73 -9.81 3.72
C ILE A 51 -20.88 -9.43 4.66
N SER A 52 -21.45 -10.39 5.40
CA SER A 52 -22.56 -10.12 6.32
C SER A 52 -22.15 -9.19 7.46
N ILE A 53 -21.00 -9.45 8.08
CA ILE A 53 -20.40 -8.56 9.10
C ILE A 53 -20.13 -7.19 8.46
N GLY A 54 -19.64 -7.20 7.24
CA GLY A 54 -19.26 -5.99 6.52
C GLY A 54 -20.42 -5.12 6.07
N LEU A 55 -21.56 -5.69 5.70
CA LEU A 55 -22.77 -4.92 5.43
C LEU A 55 -23.35 -4.30 6.71
N ALA A 56 -23.17 -4.97 7.86
CA ALA A 56 -23.62 -4.45 9.15
C ALA A 56 -22.70 -3.33 9.69
N LYS A 57 -21.38 -3.48 9.53
CA LYS A 57 -20.37 -2.50 9.98
C LYS A 57 -19.23 -2.38 8.95
N PRO A 58 -19.42 -1.61 7.87
CA PRO A 58 -18.48 -1.62 6.75
C PRO A 58 -17.09 -1.08 7.09
N GLU A 59 -16.95 -0.23 8.11
CA GLU A 59 -15.64 0.21 8.58
C GLU A 59 -14.78 -0.94 9.12
N TYR A 60 -15.41 -2.00 9.64
CA TYR A 60 -14.70 -3.19 10.10
C TYR A 60 -14.19 -4.06 8.95
N LEU A 61 -14.77 -3.98 7.74
CA LEU A 61 -14.15 -4.59 6.56
C LEU A 61 -12.81 -3.94 6.25
N LEU A 62 -12.77 -2.61 6.26
CA LEU A 62 -11.55 -1.87 5.99
C LEU A 62 -10.49 -2.10 7.09
N ALA A 63 -10.90 -2.23 8.36
CA ALA A 63 -9.99 -2.66 9.41
C ALA A 63 -9.52 -4.12 9.25
N PHE A 64 -10.41 -5.03 8.86
CA PHE A 64 -10.03 -6.41 8.56
C PHE A 64 -8.99 -6.45 7.44
N LEU A 65 -9.20 -5.72 6.35
CA LEU A 65 -8.23 -5.61 5.26
C LEU A 65 -6.91 -4.99 5.72
N ALA A 66 -6.95 -3.93 6.53
CA ALA A 66 -5.76 -3.33 7.11
C ALA A 66 -4.93 -4.32 7.93
N VAL A 67 -5.59 -5.23 8.65
CA VAL A 67 -4.94 -6.29 9.42
C VAL A 67 -4.51 -7.46 8.53
N TYR A 68 -5.29 -7.84 7.52
CA TYR A 68 -5.06 -9.01 6.68
C TYR A 68 -3.92 -8.82 5.67
N LEU A 69 -3.84 -7.67 5.01
CA LEU A 69 -2.92 -7.43 3.88
C LEU A 69 -1.42 -7.65 4.18
N PRO A 70 -0.88 -7.36 5.39
CA PRO A 70 0.52 -7.66 5.73
C PRO A 70 0.80 -9.17 5.82
N PHE A 71 -0.23 -9.98 6.04
CA PHE A 71 -0.16 -11.44 6.11
C PHE A 71 -0.66 -12.13 4.85
N GLU A 72 -1.37 -11.41 3.96
CA GLU A 72 -1.98 -11.96 2.74
C GLU A 72 -1.00 -12.82 1.94
N PRO A 73 0.24 -12.38 1.61
CA PRO A 73 1.15 -13.19 0.80
C PRO A 73 1.50 -14.54 1.43
N PHE A 74 1.74 -14.56 2.74
CA PHE A 74 2.00 -15.78 3.51
C PHE A 74 0.75 -16.67 3.63
N LEU A 75 -0.41 -16.09 3.97
CA LEU A 75 -1.64 -16.86 4.15
C LEU A 75 -2.12 -17.50 2.85
N LEU A 76 -1.95 -16.80 1.71
CA LEU A 76 -2.31 -17.31 0.39
C LEU A 76 -1.48 -18.53 -0.02
N LYS A 77 -0.31 -18.79 0.59
CA LYS A 77 0.49 -20.00 0.37
C LYS A 77 -0.30 -21.27 0.71
N PHE A 78 -1.14 -21.20 1.73
CA PHE A 78 -1.94 -22.33 2.23
C PHE A 78 -3.30 -22.45 1.54
N VAL A 79 -3.59 -21.57 0.56
CA VAL A 79 -4.87 -21.58 -0.15
C VAL A 79 -4.81 -22.53 -1.35
N PRO A 80 -5.72 -23.52 -1.45
CA PRO A 80 -5.81 -24.45 -2.58
C PRO A 80 -5.99 -23.73 -3.92
N ASP A 81 -5.44 -24.30 -5.00
CA ASP A 81 -5.51 -23.70 -6.34
C ASP A 81 -6.94 -23.46 -6.82
N THR A 82 -7.87 -24.34 -6.46
CA THR A 82 -9.30 -24.25 -6.80
C THR A 82 -9.96 -22.96 -6.31
N VAL A 83 -9.49 -22.41 -5.19
CA VAL A 83 -10.05 -21.19 -4.58
C VAL A 83 -9.07 -20.01 -4.53
N TYR A 84 -7.83 -20.20 -4.99
CA TYR A 84 -6.77 -19.21 -4.89
C TYR A 84 -7.13 -17.89 -5.56
N VAL A 85 -7.70 -17.94 -6.77
CA VAL A 85 -8.09 -16.74 -7.52
C VAL A 85 -9.09 -15.93 -6.69
N TYR A 86 -10.14 -16.57 -6.17
CA TYR A 86 -11.14 -15.89 -5.35
C TYR A 86 -10.52 -15.33 -4.06
N ALA A 87 -9.67 -16.08 -3.38
CA ALA A 87 -8.97 -15.60 -2.19
C ALA A 87 -8.07 -14.40 -2.50
N ARG A 88 -7.32 -14.44 -3.61
CA ARG A 88 -6.41 -13.38 -4.05
C ARG A 88 -7.16 -12.09 -4.40
N PHE A 89 -8.32 -12.17 -5.04
CA PHE A 89 -9.13 -11.00 -5.40
C PHE A 89 -10.18 -10.63 -4.33
N SER A 90 -10.31 -11.43 -3.26
CA SER A 90 -11.25 -11.16 -2.17
C SER A 90 -10.99 -9.82 -1.48
N SER A 91 -9.72 -9.43 -1.34
CA SER A 91 -9.36 -8.17 -0.70
C SER A 91 -9.91 -6.96 -1.47
N GLU A 92 -9.95 -7.03 -2.81
CA GLU A 92 -10.56 -6.00 -3.65
C GLU A 92 -12.08 -6.09 -3.67
N ALA A 93 -12.65 -7.31 -3.72
CA ALA A 93 -14.09 -7.51 -3.61
C ALA A 93 -14.63 -6.88 -2.32
N LEU A 94 -13.94 -7.04 -1.19
CA LEU A 94 -14.30 -6.43 0.09
C LEU A 94 -14.22 -4.91 0.09
N ILE A 95 -13.29 -4.30 -0.67
CA ILE A 95 -13.26 -2.83 -0.88
C ILE A 95 -14.52 -2.39 -1.62
N TYR A 96 -14.93 -3.11 -2.67
CA TYR A 96 -16.14 -2.80 -3.42
C TYR A 96 -17.42 -3.03 -2.60
N VAL A 97 -17.45 -4.05 -1.73
CA VAL A 97 -18.55 -4.24 -0.78
C VAL A 97 -18.63 -3.07 0.20
N ALA A 98 -17.51 -2.59 0.74
CA ALA A 98 -17.49 -1.42 1.62
C ALA A 98 -17.97 -0.15 0.88
N ALA A 99 -17.53 0.05 -0.36
CA ALA A 99 -17.99 1.15 -1.20
C ALA A 99 -19.49 1.06 -1.54
N GLY A 100 -19.98 -0.14 -1.87
CA GLY A 100 -21.40 -0.40 -2.12
C GLY A 100 -22.25 -0.13 -0.88
N ALA A 101 -21.77 -0.50 0.32
CA ALA A 101 -22.43 -0.19 1.58
C ALA A 101 -22.53 1.33 1.81
N VAL A 102 -21.50 2.10 1.43
CA VAL A 102 -21.55 3.57 1.45
C VAL A 102 -22.60 4.11 0.50
N VAL A 103 -22.64 3.62 -0.75
CA VAL A 103 -23.65 4.05 -1.74
C VAL A 103 -25.06 3.76 -1.22
N LEU A 104 -25.31 2.56 -0.69
CA LEU A 104 -26.60 2.20 -0.10
C LEU A 104 -26.99 3.11 1.08
N LYS A 105 -26.02 3.47 1.93
CA LYS A 105 -26.23 4.39 3.05
C LYS A 105 -26.65 5.78 2.55
N LEU A 106 -25.99 6.28 1.51
CA LEU A 106 -26.31 7.57 0.88
C LEU A 106 -27.68 7.56 0.19
N LEU A 107 -28.01 6.50 -0.57
CA LEU A 107 -29.31 6.35 -1.24
C LEU A 107 -30.48 6.28 -0.25
N ARG A 108 -30.24 5.75 0.96
CA ARG A 108 -31.22 5.74 2.06
C ARG A 108 -31.34 7.08 2.79
N GLY A 109 -30.60 8.11 2.37
CA GLY A 109 -30.55 9.42 3.05
C GLY A 109 -29.84 9.36 4.41
N VAL A 110 -29.10 8.29 4.70
CA VAL A 110 -28.41 8.09 5.97
C VAL A 110 -26.99 8.63 5.87
N GLY A 111 -26.74 9.76 6.51
CA GLY A 111 -25.41 10.38 6.56
C GLY A 111 -25.33 11.71 5.82
N LYS A 112 -24.21 12.40 5.99
CA LYS A 112 -23.96 13.71 5.38
C LYS A 112 -22.95 13.55 4.26
N ILE A 113 -23.27 14.13 3.11
CA ILE A 113 -22.30 14.31 2.03
C ILE A 113 -21.36 15.43 2.46
N ASN A 114 -20.17 15.05 2.92
CA ASN A 114 -19.12 16.00 3.21
C ASN A 114 -18.21 16.07 1.99
N ARG A 115 -17.92 17.29 1.54
CA ARG A 115 -16.85 17.48 0.55
C ARG A 115 -15.56 16.93 1.12
N THR A 116 -14.69 16.44 0.24
CA THR A 116 -13.31 16.02 0.56
C THR A 116 -12.33 16.91 -0.20
N PRO A 117 -11.05 16.98 0.21
CA PRO A 117 -10.04 17.72 -0.55
C PRO A 117 -9.77 17.13 -1.94
N MET A 118 -10.35 15.98 -2.28
CA MET A 118 -10.05 15.20 -3.47
C MET A 118 -11.21 14.99 -4.44
N ASP A 119 -12.43 15.41 -4.10
CA ASP A 119 -13.63 15.07 -4.88
C ASP A 119 -13.52 15.49 -6.34
N LEU A 120 -13.21 16.78 -6.58
CA LEU A 120 -13.13 17.35 -7.93
C LEU A 120 -12.00 16.70 -8.73
N GLN A 121 -10.84 16.56 -8.10
CA GLN A 121 -9.64 16.02 -8.73
C GLN A 121 -9.83 14.56 -9.13
N PHE A 122 -10.49 13.77 -8.27
CA PHE A 122 -10.82 12.39 -8.57
C PHE A 122 -11.81 12.26 -9.73
N VAL A 123 -12.88 13.08 -9.74
CA VAL A 123 -13.86 13.07 -10.85
C VAL A 123 -13.19 13.45 -12.17
N LEU A 124 -12.37 14.50 -12.17
CA LEU A 124 -11.63 14.93 -13.38
C LEU A 124 -10.63 13.86 -13.84
N PHE A 125 -9.94 13.20 -12.91
CA PHE A 125 -9.03 12.11 -13.22
C PHE A 125 -9.75 10.89 -13.84
N VAL A 126 -10.89 10.48 -13.27
CA VAL A 126 -11.72 9.40 -13.83
C VAL A 126 -12.27 9.78 -15.21
N LEU A 127 -12.67 11.05 -15.41
CA LEU A 127 -13.09 11.54 -16.71
C LEU A 127 -11.95 11.45 -17.74
N VAL A 128 -10.72 11.79 -17.36
CA VAL A 128 -9.55 11.63 -18.24
C VAL A 128 -9.32 10.17 -18.61
N LEU A 129 -9.41 9.23 -17.66
CA LEU A 129 -9.29 7.79 -17.96
C LEU A 129 -10.36 7.33 -18.95
N PHE A 130 -11.60 7.78 -18.78
CA PHE A 130 -12.69 7.46 -19.68
C PHE A 130 -12.47 8.04 -21.09
N VAL A 131 -12.14 9.33 -21.18
CA VAL A 131 -11.86 9.99 -22.47
C VAL A 131 -10.67 9.35 -23.17
N SER A 132 -9.59 9.08 -22.43
CA SER A 132 -8.41 8.38 -22.95
C SER A 132 -8.75 7.01 -23.52
N SER A 133 -9.61 6.26 -22.84
CA SER A 133 -10.06 4.94 -23.31
C SER A 133 -10.83 5.01 -24.62
N ILE A 134 -11.67 6.05 -24.79
CA ILE A 134 -12.42 6.28 -26.04
C ILE A 134 -11.49 6.71 -27.16
N LEU A 135 -10.60 7.67 -26.91
CA LEU A 135 -9.70 8.22 -27.93
C LEU A 135 -8.74 7.16 -28.48
N ASN A 136 -8.31 6.22 -27.64
CA ASN A 136 -7.43 5.12 -28.03
C ASN A 136 -8.20 3.85 -28.46
N ALA A 137 -9.53 3.90 -28.54
CA ALA A 137 -10.40 2.79 -28.95
C ALA A 137 -10.11 1.47 -28.21
N LEU A 138 -9.88 1.54 -26.89
CA LEU A 138 -9.45 0.39 -26.11
C LEU A 138 -10.57 -0.63 -25.88
N ASP A 139 -10.20 -1.91 -25.83
CA ASP A 139 -11.10 -2.98 -25.43
C ASP A 139 -11.65 -2.73 -24.00
N PRO A 140 -12.97 -2.85 -23.77
CA PRO A 140 -13.58 -2.60 -22.47
C PRO A 140 -12.95 -3.41 -21.32
N THR A 141 -12.46 -4.62 -21.58
CA THR A 141 -11.81 -5.46 -20.57
C THR A 141 -10.49 -4.84 -20.13
N LEU A 142 -9.66 -4.38 -21.08
CA LEU A 142 -8.41 -3.68 -20.78
C LEU A 142 -8.66 -2.40 -19.98
N VAL A 143 -9.69 -1.65 -20.38
CA VAL A 143 -10.11 -0.41 -19.68
C VAL A 143 -10.47 -0.70 -18.23
N VAL A 144 -11.30 -1.71 -17.98
CA VAL A 144 -11.73 -2.07 -16.62
C VAL A 144 -10.55 -2.56 -15.79
N LEU A 145 -9.69 -3.42 -16.33
CA LEU A 145 -8.55 -3.97 -15.60
C LEU A 145 -7.47 -2.92 -15.30
N GLY A 146 -7.17 -2.03 -16.25
CA GLY A 146 -6.24 -0.93 -16.06
C GLY A 146 -6.77 0.14 -15.11
N ALA A 147 -8.02 0.60 -15.31
CA ALA A 147 -8.65 1.56 -14.41
C ALA A 147 -8.77 1.01 -12.99
N ARG A 148 -9.08 -0.29 -12.84
CA ARG A 148 -9.07 -0.98 -11.54
C ARG A 148 -7.72 -0.85 -10.84
N GLN A 149 -6.61 -1.08 -11.53
CA GLN A 149 -5.28 -1.07 -10.93
C GLN A 149 -4.94 0.28 -10.30
N ILE A 150 -5.36 1.37 -10.94
CA ILE A 150 -5.15 2.75 -10.49
C ILE A 150 -6.17 3.16 -9.40
N ILE A 151 -7.46 2.91 -9.63
CA ILE A 151 -8.56 3.50 -8.84
C ILE A 151 -8.85 2.71 -7.56
N ARG A 152 -8.60 1.39 -7.52
CA ARG A 152 -9.11 0.50 -6.45
C ARG A 152 -8.84 0.98 -5.04
N PHE A 153 -7.66 1.55 -4.77
CA PHE A 153 -7.34 2.04 -3.43
C PHE A 153 -7.79 3.47 -3.18
N MET A 154 -7.92 4.31 -4.22
CA MET A 154 -8.55 5.64 -4.07
C MET A 154 -9.99 5.50 -3.57
N ILE A 155 -10.70 4.44 -3.96
CA ILE A 155 -12.04 4.13 -3.43
C ILE A 155 -12.02 3.93 -1.91
N VAL A 156 -10.94 3.37 -1.33
CA VAL A 156 -10.81 3.19 0.12
C VAL A 156 -10.84 4.53 0.85
N PHE A 157 -10.21 5.57 0.29
CA PHE A 157 -10.24 6.92 0.83
C PHE A 157 -11.68 7.44 0.93
N PHE A 158 -12.45 7.38 -0.16
CA PHE A 158 -13.84 7.85 -0.15
C PHE A 158 -14.69 6.99 0.79
N ALA A 159 -14.55 5.66 0.71
CA ALA A 159 -15.31 4.74 1.54
C ALA A 159 -15.14 5.05 3.04
N ILE A 160 -13.91 5.18 3.54
CA ILE A 160 -13.69 5.43 4.97
C ILE A 160 -14.18 6.83 5.40
N VAL A 161 -14.11 7.84 4.52
CA VAL A 161 -14.62 9.19 4.81
C VAL A 161 -16.13 9.19 5.04
N TYR A 162 -16.89 8.54 4.14
CA TYR A 162 -18.35 8.46 4.25
C TYR A 162 -18.83 7.49 5.34
N LEU A 163 -18.04 6.45 5.65
CA LEU A 163 -18.29 5.58 6.80
C LEU A 163 -18.11 6.36 8.11
N SER A 164 -17.15 7.29 8.17
CA SER A 164 -16.86 8.15 9.32
C SER A 164 -16.72 7.35 10.63
N PRO A 165 -15.72 6.45 10.74
CA PRO A 165 -15.54 5.61 11.93
C PRO A 165 -15.13 6.42 13.17
N SER A 166 -15.61 6.08 14.36
CA SER A 166 -15.35 6.85 15.60
C SER A 166 -13.86 7.05 15.95
N ASP A 167 -13.51 8.09 16.70
CA ASP A 167 -12.12 8.36 17.12
C ASP A 167 -11.49 7.17 17.86
N LYS A 168 -12.30 6.47 18.69
CA LYS A 168 -11.89 5.27 19.39
C LYS A 168 -11.53 4.15 18.42
N PHE A 169 -12.27 3.99 17.34
CA PHE A 169 -11.96 3.03 16.28
C PHE A 169 -10.63 3.39 15.62
N ILE A 170 -10.44 4.65 15.22
CA ILE A 170 -9.22 5.12 14.56
C ILE A 170 -8.00 4.90 15.47
N LYS A 171 -8.10 5.27 16.75
CA LYS A 171 -7.05 5.04 17.76
C LYS A 171 -6.73 3.54 17.88
N LYS A 172 -7.74 2.68 18.02
CA LYS A 172 -7.55 1.22 18.12
C LYS A 172 -6.91 0.62 16.88
N LEU A 173 -7.36 1.03 15.69
CA LEU A 173 -6.80 0.56 14.42
C LEU A 173 -5.33 0.94 14.31
N THR A 174 -4.95 2.19 14.62
CA THR A 174 -3.54 2.61 14.59
C THR A 174 -2.68 1.84 15.59
N VAL A 175 -3.19 1.54 16.78
CA VAL A 175 -2.46 0.69 17.75
C VAL A 175 -2.32 -0.74 17.23
N ALA A 176 -3.36 -1.31 16.62
CA ALA A 176 -3.28 -2.63 16.00
C ALA A 176 -2.24 -2.66 14.87
N MET A 177 -2.19 -1.61 14.03
CA MET A 177 -1.18 -1.50 12.98
C MET A 177 0.24 -1.41 13.54
N PHE A 178 0.47 -0.66 14.63
CA PHE A 178 1.77 -0.63 15.30
C PHE A 178 2.17 -2.00 15.88
N ALA A 179 1.22 -2.74 16.45
CA ALA A 179 1.48 -4.10 16.92
C ALA A 179 1.87 -5.03 15.76
N ILE A 180 1.20 -4.91 14.61
CA ILE A 180 1.56 -5.66 13.40
C ILE A 180 2.95 -5.26 12.91
N VAL A 181 3.31 -3.98 12.91
CA VAL A 181 4.66 -3.54 12.53
C VAL A 181 5.71 -4.15 13.44
N ILE A 182 5.50 -4.16 14.77
CA ILE A 182 6.41 -4.82 15.70
C ILE A 182 6.51 -6.32 15.36
N PHE A 183 5.38 -6.99 15.15
CA PHE A 183 5.35 -8.41 14.80
C PHE A 183 6.13 -8.70 13.51
N GLN A 184 5.88 -7.94 12.44
CA GLN A 184 6.57 -8.08 11.17
C GLN A 184 8.07 -7.81 11.30
N SER A 185 8.44 -6.79 12.09
CA SER A 185 9.84 -6.48 12.39
C SER A 185 10.52 -7.60 13.17
N ILE A 186 9.86 -8.21 14.16
CA ILE A 186 10.41 -9.35 14.91
C ILE A 186 10.63 -10.54 13.98
N ILE A 187 9.67 -10.87 13.12
CA ILE A 187 9.86 -11.93 12.11
C ILE A 187 11.04 -11.58 11.19
N GLY A 188 11.09 -10.34 10.69
CA GLY A 188 12.18 -9.90 9.82
C GLY A 188 13.54 -10.02 10.52
N LEU A 189 13.66 -9.59 11.77
CA LEU A 189 14.88 -9.78 12.56
C LEU A 189 15.22 -11.26 12.75
N ALA A 190 14.23 -12.11 13.00
CA ALA A 190 14.43 -13.56 13.09
C ALA A 190 14.96 -14.14 11.76
N GLN A 191 14.50 -13.66 10.61
CA GLN A 191 15.04 -14.08 9.30
C GLN A 191 16.53 -13.79 9.17
N ALA A 192 17.01 -12.66 9.71
CA ALA A 192 18.43 -12.32 9.66
C ALA A 192 19.31 -13.30 10.46
N PHE A 193 18.76 -14.02 11.45
CA PHE A 193 19.47 -15.02 12.25
C PHE A 193 19.24 -16.46 11.76
N PHE A 194 18.02 -16.77 11.31
CA PHE A 194 17.58 -18.13 10.96
C PHE A 194 17.30 -18.29 9.47
N GLY A 195 17.98 -17.50 8.62
CA GLY A 195 17.84 -17.53 7.17
C GLY A 195 17.91 -18.95 6.59
N GLY A 196 17.25 -19.15 5.45
CA GLY A 196 17.13 -20.47 4.83
C GLY A 196 15.80 -21.11 5.18
N SER A 197 15.72 -21.88 6.26
CA SER A 197 14.49 -22.60 6.63
C SER A 197 13.32 -21.65 6.93
N LEU A 198 13.58 -20.54 7.63
CA LEU A 198 12.56 -19.53 7.90
C LEU A 198 12.14 -18.79 6.62
N ASP A 199 13.08 -18.51 5.71
CA ASP A 199 12.79 -17.87 4.44
C ASP A 199 11.92 -18.78 3.56
N SER A 200 12.28 -20.05 3.39
CA SER A 200 11.48 -21.04 2.64
C SER A 200 10.10 -21.23 3.24
N PHE A 201 9.96 -21.17 4.57
CA PHE A 201 8.66 -21.23 5.21
C PHE A 201 7.79 -20.01 4.87
N LEU A 202 8.36 -18.80 4.93
CA LEU A 202 7.64 -17.54 4.75
C LEU A 202 7.38 -17.18 3.26
N LEU A 203 8.24 -17.61 2.33
CA LEU A 203 8.11 -17.27 0.91
C LEU A 203 6.92 -17.98 0.26
N PRO A 204 6.10 -17.25 -0.52
CA PRO A 204 5.12 -17.84 -1.42
C PRO A 204 5.81 -18.27 -2.73
N GLU A 205 6.25 -19.53 -2.78
CA GLU A 205 7.12 -20.05 -3.86
C GLU A 205 6.45 -20.14 -5.25
N ALA A 206 5.12 -20.18 -5.36
CA ALA A 206 4.44 -20.50 -6.62
C ALA A 206 4.07 -19.26 -7.47
N ARG A 207 4.59 -19.20 -8.71
CA ARG A 207 3.99 -18.42 -9.81
C ARG A 207 2.63 -19.04 -10.12
N ARG A 208 1.55 -18.23 -10.14
CA ARG A 208 0.20 -18.69 -10.47
C ARG A 208 -0.37 -17.85 -11.60
N THR A 209 -1.03 -18.52 -12.54
CA THR A 209 -1.69 -17.93 -13.72
C THR A 209 -3.16 -18.34 -13.76
N PHE A 210 -4.00 -17.54 -14.42
CA PHE A 210 -5.38 -17.88 -14.72
C PHE A 210 -5.63 -17.62 -16.20
N GLY A 211 -5.70 -18.70 -16.99
CA GLY A 211 -5.57 -18.60 -18.44
C GLY A 211 -4.22 -17.96 -18.81
N GLU A 212 -4.28 -16.92 -19.63
CA GLU A 212 -3.11 -16.14 -20.06
C GLU A 212 -2.73 -15.03 -19.06
N ILE A 213 -3.57 -14.74 -18.06
CA ILE A 213 -3.33 -13.65 -17.10
C ILE A 213 -2.42 -14.14 -15.97
N GLN A 214 -1.36 -13.39 -15.74
CA GLN A 214 -0.44 -13.64 -14.64
C GLN A 214 -0.99 -13.08 -13.31
N LEU A 215 -1.24 -13.95 -12.33
CA LEU A 215 -1.81 -13.57 -11.03
C LEU A 215 -0.73 -13.27 -9.98
N THR A 216 0.32 -14.09 -9.97
CA THR A 216 1.53 -13.88 -9.17
C THR A 216 2.75 -14.24 -10.00
N GLU A 217 3.80 -13.43 -9.90
CA GLU A 217 5.10 -13.67 -10.56
C GLU A 217 5.89 -14.83 -9.95
N GLY A 218 5.51 -15.30 -8.75
CA GLY A 218 6.36 -16.16 -7.94
C GLY A 218 7.50 -15.34 -7.33
N THR A 219 8.04 -15.79 -6.20
CA THR A 219 9.20 -15.14 -5.57
C THR A 219 10.47 -15.87 -5.96
N VAL A 220 11.28 -15.28 -6.84
CA VAL A 220 12.66 -15.74 -7.06
C VAL A 220 13.56 -15.09 -6.02
N GLN A 221 14.06 -15.88 -5.08
CA GLN A 221 15.06 -15.43 -4.13
C GLN A 221 16.42 -15.39 -4.84
N PHE A 222 16.83 -14.18 -5.25
CA PHE A 222 18.13 -13.94 -5.88
C PHE A 222 19.21 -13.45 -4.89
N TRP A 223 18.88 -13.39 -3.59
CA TRP A 223 19.76 -12.93 -2.51
C TRP A 223 20.05 -14.07 -1.52
N ASP A 224 21.15 -13.93 -0.77
CA ASP A 224 21.53 -14.95 0.22
C ASP A 224 20.44 -15.10 1.30
N PRO A 225 20.16 -16.33 1.76
CA PRO A 225 19.21 -16.55 2.85
C PRO A 225 19.53 -15.70 4.09
N GLY A 226 18.51 -15.04 4.65
CA GLY A 226 18.64 -14.12 5.77
C GLY A 226 19.23 -12.73 5.44
N GLN A 227 19.72 -12.48 4.23
CA GLN A 227 20.31 -11.18 3.88
C GLN A 227 19.26 -10.08 3.73
N ARG A 228 18.14 -10.37 3.05
CA ARG A 228 17.03 -9.42 2.86
C ARG A 228 15.78 -9.94 3.55
N VAL A 229 15.38 -9.25 4.60
CA VAL A 229 14.23 -9.66 5.41
C VAL A 229 12.94 -9.12 4.80
N PHE A 230 11.87 -9.92 4.84
CA PHE A 230 10.60 -9.62 4.14
C PHE A 230 9.33 -9.96 4.94
N GLY A 231 9.48 -10.54 6.13
CA GLY A 231 8.37 -10.89 7.02
C GLY A 231 7.37 -11.80 6.34
N THR A 232 6.09 -11.64 6.67
CA THR A 232 5.01 -12.36 5.96
C THR A 232 4.57 -11.67 4.67
N LEU A 233 5.20 -10.53 4.32
CA LEU A 233 4.85 -9.76 3.11
C LEU A 233 5.47 -10.37 1.84
N GLY A 234 6.37 -11.34 1.97
CA GLY A 234 6.96 -12.14 0.88
C GLY A 234 7.93 -11.37 -0.03
N ARG A 235 8.07 -10.05 0.15
CA ARG A 235 9.08 -9.22 -0.54
C ARG A 235 9.65 -8.15 0.39
N TYR A 236 10.95 -7.96 0.32
CA TYR A 236 11.70 -7.10 1.24
C TYR A 236 11.33 -5.61 1.09
N ASP A 237 11.02 -5.18 -0.13
CA ASP A 237 10.59 -3.83 -0.44
C ASP A 237 9.15 -3.53 0.05
N ARG A 238 8.27 -4.53 0.03
CA ARG A 238 6.92 -4.42 0.62
C ARG A 238 6.98 -4.30 2.14
N LEU A 239 7.81 -5.11 2.81
CA LEU A 239 8.04 -4.98 4.24
C LEU A 239 8.62 -3.61 4.59
N GLY A 240 9.68 -3.21 3.89
CA GLY A 240 10.37 -1.96 4.18
C GLY A 240 9.46 -0.75 4.04
N THR A 241 8.67 -0.66 2.97
CA THR A 241 7.77 0.48 2.76
C THR A 241 6.62 0.50 3.76
N PHE A 242 6.10 -0.67 4.15
CA PHE A 242 5.11 -0.81 5.22
C PHE A 242 5.67 -0.32 6.57
N ILE A 243 6.85 -0.79 6.99
CA ILE A 243 7.51 -0.34 8.21
C ILE A 243 7.77 1.18 8.17
N ALA A 244 8.33 1.68 7.07
CA ALA A 244 8.63 3.10 6.88
C ALA A 244 7.38 3.99 7.06
N PHE A 245 6.25 3.59 6.46
CA PHE A 245 4.99 4.32 6.56
C PHE A 245 4.55 4.50 8.02
N PHE A 246 4.52 3.42 8.80
CA PHE A 246 4.07 3.46 10.19
C PHE A 246 5.11 4.04 11.15
N LEU A 247 6.41 3.88 10.85
CA LEU A 247 7.46 4.54 11.61
C LEU A 247 7.37 6.06 11.51
N LEU A 248 7.02 6.62 10.35
CA LEU A 248 6.80 8.07 10.21
C LEU A 248 5.63 8.56 11.05
N ILE A 249 4.55 7.77 11.14
CA ILE A 249 3.43 8.05 12.04
C ILE A 249 3.88 8.01 13.50
N ALA A 250 4.61 6.97 13.89
CA ALA A 250 5.14 6.83 15.25
C ALA A 250 6.13 7.95 15.62
N SER A 251 7.02 8.34 14.70
CA SER A 251 7.94 9.46 14.88
C SER A 251 7.18 10.76 15.12
N ALA A 252 6.13 11.05 14.34
CA ALA A 252 5.29 12.23 14.57
C ALA A 252 4.61 12.23 15.95
N MET A 253 4.14 11.07 16.40
CA MET A 253 3.57 10.87 17.73
C MET A 253 4.60 11.13 18.84
N LEU A 254 5.86 10.74 18.68
CA LEU A 254 6.91 11.03 19.65
C LEU A 254 7.33 12.50 19.73
N TYR A 255 7.14 13.27 18.67
CA TYR A 255 7.30 14.72 18.71
C TYR A 255 6.18 15.42 19.50
N GLU A 256 5.05 14.76 19.71
CA GLU A 256 3.98 15.29 20.56
C GLU A 256 4.19 14.90 22.02
N LYS A 257 4.59 15.87 22.86
CA LYS A 257 4.95 15.65 24.28
C LYS A 257 3.91 14.81 25.04
N ARG A 258 2.63 15.18 24.95
CA ARG A 258 1.54 14.48 25.65
C ARG A 258 1.36 13.03 25.16
N VAL A 259 1.59 12.77 23.87
CA VAL A 259 1.50 11.42 23.31
C VAL A 259 2.70 10.60 23.73
N ARG A 260 3.92 11.15 23.59
CA ARG A 260 5.17 10.54 24.03
C ARG A 260 5.15 10.10 25.49
N GLU A 261 4.66 10.95 26.39
CA GLU A 261 4.59 10.65 27.83
C GLU A 261 3.57 9.55 28.15
N ARG A 262 2.48 9.45 27.38
CA ARG A 262 1.40 8.48 27.60
C ARG A 262 1.61 7.15 26.87
N ARG A 263 2.50 7.11 25.88
CA ARG A 263 2.70 5.98 24.97
C ARG A 263 4.19 5.62 24.84
N PRO A 264 4.90 5.30 25.93
CA PRO A 264 6.33 4.97 25.89
C PRO A 264 6.64 3.76 24.98
N GLU A 265 5.66 2.88 24.72
CA GLU A 265 5.78 1.76 23.80
C GLU A 265 6.10 2.15 22.35
N LEU A 266 5.89 3.42 21.97
CA LEU A 266 6.32 3.92 20.67
C LEU A 266 7.85 3.89 20.50
N TRP A 267 8.62 3.95 21.58
CA TRP A 267 10.07 3.77 21.52
C TRP A 267 10.44 2.34 21.15
N TRP A 268 9.76 1.34 21.71
CA TRP A 268 9.96 -0.07 21.35
C TRP A 268 9.66 -0.33 19.87
N LEU A 269 8.60 0.31 19.34
CA LEU A 269 8.30 0.26 17.92
C LEU A 269 9.49 0.73 17.05
N LEU A 270 10.15 1.84 17.41
CA LEU A 270 11.34 2.33 16.68
C LEU A 270 12.56 1.44 16.88
N VAL A 271 12.86 1.05 18.12
CA VAL A 271 14.02 0.23 18.47
C VAL A 271 14.00 -1.11 17.75
N ILE A 272 12.82 -1.73 17.62
CA ILE A 272 12.67 -3.02 16.94
C ILE A 272 12.59 -2.83 15.42
N SER A 273 11.88 -1.81 14.94
CA SER A 273 11.56 -1.71 13.51
C SER A 273 12.59 -0.96 12.69
N ILE A 274 13.42 -0.09 13.26
CA ILE A 274 14.53 0.54 12.51
C ILE A 274 15.56 -0.51 12.07
N PRO A 275 16.05 -1.42 12.93
CA PRO A 275 16.95 -2.49 12.50
C PRO A 275 16.30 -3.40 11.44
N ALA A 276 15.02 -3.76 11.61
CA ALA A 276 14.30 -4.53 10.60
C ALA A 276 14.20 -3.79 9.25
N LEU A 277 13.89 -2.48 9.28
CA LEU A 277 13.87 -1.63 8.10
C LEU A 277 15.24 -1.61 7.39
N LEU A 278 16.32 -1.48 8.15
CA LEU A 278 17.68 -1.56 7.61
C LEU A 278 17.95 -2.94 6.99
N LEU A 279 17.55 -4.04 7.63
CA LEU A 279 17.77 -5.38 7.09
C LEU A 279 16.86 -5.75 5.90
N THR A 280 15.93 -4.87 5.50
CA THR A 280 15.19 -5.08 4.25
C THR A 280 16.05 -4.86 3.00
N TYR A 281 17.18 -4.14 3.09
CA TYR A 281 18.00 -3.77 1.93
C TYR A 281 17.23 -3.00 0.82
N SER A 282 16.05 -2.48 1.16
CA SER A 282 15.20 -1.72 0.25
C SER A 282 15.57 -0.24 0.29
N ARG A 283 16.38 0.19 -0.69
CA ARG A 283 16.73 1.61 -0.87
C ARG A 283 15.51 2.52 -0.95
N SER A 284 14.45 2.07 -1.64
CA SER A 284 13.18 2.81 -1.70
C SER A 284 12.65 3.07 -0.30
N SER A 285 12.55 2.03 0.52
CA SER A 285 12.05 2.12 1.88
C SER A 285 12.91 3.00 2.77
N TRP A 286 14.24 2.87 2.68
CA TRP A 286 15.18 3.69 3.44
C TRP A 286 15.08 5.17 3.07
N PHE A 287 15.11 5.50 1.78
CA PHE A 287 15.03 6.89 1.32
C PHE A 287 13.64 7.48 1.56
N GLY A 288 12.58 6.70 1.39
CA GLY A 288 11.23 7.11 1.74
C GLY A 288 11.12 7.47 3.23
N PHE A 289 11.57 6.59 4.12
CA PHE A 289 11.62 6.88 5.57
C PHE A 289 12.49 8.08 5.89
N LEU A 290 13.72 8.13 5.37
CA LEU A 290 14.67 9.20 5.63
C LEU A 290 14.11 10.57 5.20
N LEU A 291 13.62 10.70 3.97
CA LEU A 291 13.09 11.98 3.48
C LEU A 291 11.81 12.41 4.20
N GLY A 292 10.93 11.46 4.53
CA GLY A 292 9.76 11.74 5.38
C GLY A 292 10.17 12.19 6.79
N PHE A 293 11.18 11.56 7.37
CA PHE A 293 11.67 11.90 8.72
C PHE A 293 12.40 13.24 8.74
N LEU A 294 13.21 13.55 7.71
CA LEU A 294 13.86 14.85 7.56
C LEU A 294 12.85 15.97 7.36
N PHE A 295 11.80 15.76 6.54
CA PHE A 295 10.69 16.71 6.44
C PHE A 295 10.06 16.98 7.82
N LEU A 296 9.76 15.93 8.56
CA LEU A 296 9.15 16.02 9.87
C LEU A 296 10.05 16.77 10.87
N GLY A 297 11.30 16.31 11.01
CA GLY A 297 12.25 16.82 12.00
C GLY A 297 12.79 18.20 11.65
N ILE A 298 13.22 18.43 10.41
CA ILE A 298 13.88 19.68 9.98
C ILE A 298 12.84 20.74 9.60
N ILE A 299 11.92 20.41 8.70
CA ILE A 299 11.02 21.41 8.09
C ILE A 299 9.90 21.79 9.05
N ILE A 300 9.23 20.80 9.64
CA ILE A 300 8.07 21.05 10.50
C ILE A 300 8.45 21.30 11.95
N LYS A 301 9.24 20.38 12.55
CA LYS A 301 9.58 20.45 13.99
C LYS A 301 10.85 21.28 14.28
N ARG A 302 11.62 21.65 13.25
CA ARG A 302 12.85 22.46 13.36
C ARG A 302 13.83 21.94 14.42
N ASP A 303 13.94 20.63 14.50
CA ASP A 303 14.82 19.94 15.42
C ASP A 303 16.28 20.07 14.97
N ARG A 304 17.05 20.89 15.71
CA ARG A 304 18.46 21.14 15.41
C ARG A 304 19.30 19.86 15.41
N ARG A 305 18.95 18.86 16.22
CA ARG A 305 19.70 17.60 16.29
C ARG A 305 19.56 16.82 14.99
N VAL A 306 18.34 16.75 14.46
CA VAL A 306 18.05 16.12 13.16
C VAL A 306 18.69 16.93 12.03
N ALA A 307 18.65 18.26 12.09
CA ALA A 307 19.29 19.11 11.08
C ALA A 307 20.82 18.89 11.02
N ILE A 308 21.50 18.88 12.18
CA ILE A 308 22.94 18.58 12.27
C ILE A 308 23.22 17.18 11.74
N ALA A 309 22.47 16.16 12.18
CA ALA A 309 22.64 14.79 11.70
C ALA A 309 22.45 14.67 10.18
N GLY A 310 21.47 15.40 9.62
CA GLY A 310 21.23 15.46 8.18
C GLY A 310 22.40 16.09 7.41
N VAL A 311 22.94 17.21 7.89
CA VAL A 311 24.12 17.86 7.30
C VAL A 311 25.35 16.96 7.37
N VAL A 312 25.61 16.37 8.54
CA VAL A 312 26.72 15.42 8.72
C VAL A 312 26.57 14.23 7.78
N GLY A 313 25.37 13.65 7.68
CA GLY A 313 25.09 12.56 6.74
C GLY A 313 25.33 12.95 5.28
N ALA A 314 24.91 14.14 4.86
CA ALA A 314 25.15 14.65 3.51
C ALA A 314 26.66 14.85 3.23
N LEU A 315 27.43 15.36 4.21
CA LEU A 315 28.88 15.50 4.09
C LEU A 315 29.58 14.13 4.00
N VAL A 316 29.13 13.13 4.76
CA VAL A 316 29.64 11.75 4.67
C VAL A 316 29.36 11.16 3.29
N ILE A 317 28.15 11.36 2.74
CA ILE A 317 27.82 10.92 1.38
C ILE A 317 28.71 11.61 0.35
N ALA A 318 28.87 12.94 0.43
CA ALA A 318 29.74 13.68 -0.46
C ALA A 318 31.19 13.20 -0.37
N GLY A 319 31.73 13.03 0.84
CA GLY A 319 33.09 12.54 1.08
C GLY A 319 33.30 11.12 0.57
N TYR A 320 32.31 10.23 0.76
CA TYR A 320 32.36 8.88 0.19
C TYR A 320 32.36 8.94 -1.34
N LEU A 321 31.48 9.71 -1.97
CA LEU A 321 31.40 9.78 -3.44
C LEU A 321 32.67 10.35 -4.08
N LEU A 322 33.31 11.32 -3.42
CA LEU A 322 34.59 11.87 -3.88
C LEU A 322 35.74 10.86 -3.80
N THR A 323 35.74 9.96 -2.81
CA THR A 323 36.83 9.00 -2.57
C THR A 323 36.60 7.63 -3.20
N SER A 324 35.35 7.24 -3.42
CA SER A 324 34.92 5.92 -3.90
C SER A 324 34.73 5.81 -5.42
N ALA A 325 35.07 6.83 -6.19
CA ALA A 325 35.01 6.82 -7.66
C ALA A 325 35.75 5.61 -8.28
N THR A 326 36.71 5.02 -7.56
CA THR A 326 37.47 3.82 -7.93
C THR A 326 36.95 2.51 -7.34
N ALA A 327 36.09 2.53 -6.31
CA ALA A 327 35.67 1.36 -5.55
C ALA A 327 34.34 0.75 -6.03
N VAL A 328 33.43 1.54 -6.60
CA VAL A 328 32.13 1.06 -7.14
C VAL A 328 32.27 0.59 -8.59
N ASN A 329 33.36 -0.11 -8.92
CA ASN A 329 33.58 -0.69 -10.25
C ASN A 329 32.86 -2.04 -10.46
N ARG A 330 32.21 -2.57 -9.42
CA ARG A 330 31.34 -3.75 -9.53
C ARG A 330 29.89 -3.34 -9.34
N LEU A 331 29.24 -3.06 -10.47
CA LEU A 331 27.79 -3.20 -10.58
C LEU A 331 27.47 -4.67 -10.39
N ILE A 332 26.55 -5.00 -9.49
CA ILE A 332 25.49 -6.01 -9.58
C ILE A 332 24.94 -6.17 -8.15
N ASP A 333 23.64 -6.38 -8.05
CA ASP A 333 22.97 -6.72 -6.79
C ASP A 333 23.47 -8.10 -6.33
N VAL A 334 24.66 -8.14 -5.70
CA VAL A 334 25.36 -9.39 -5.39
C VAL A 334 24.99 -9.92 -4.00
N PRO A 335 24.95 -11.26 -3.86
CA PRO A 335 24.90 -11.88 -2.55
C PRO A 335 26.07 -11.41 -1.67
N GLY A 336 25.84 -11.24 -0.37
CA GLY A 336 26.83 -10.73 0.59
C GLY A 336 27.08 -9.22 0.62
N GLN A 337 26.42 -8.40 -0.22
CA GLN A 337 26.53 -6.93 -0.16
C GLN A 337 26.19 -6.37 1.23
N THR A 338 27.04 -5.47 1.75
CA THR A 338 26.82 -4.80 3.03
C THR A 338 25.77 -3.67 2.92
N ILE A 339 25.17 -3.28 4.04
CA ILE A 339 24.21 -2.14 4.10
C ILE A 339 24.87 -0.86 3.59
N THR A 340 26.13 -0.62 3.96
CA THR A 340 26.93 0.53 3.55
C THR A 340 27.12 0.58 2.05
N GLU A 341 27.60 -0.51 1.44
CA GLU A 341 27.77 -0.61 -0.01
C GLU A 341 26.44 -0.40 -0.73
N ARG A 342 25.37 -1.05 -0.25
CA ARG A 342 24.03 -0.92 -0.83
C ARG A 342 23.54 0.52 -0.83
N PHE A 343 23.74 1.22 0.29
CA PHE A 343 23.30 2.60 0.45
C PHE A 343 24.06 3.54 -0.50
N PHE A 344 25.38 3.46 -0.52
CA PHE A 344 26.19 4.37 -1.33
C PHE A 344 26.21 4.04 -2.83
N GLU A 345 26.04 2.78 -3.21
CA GLU A 345 25.91 2.36 -4.62
C GLU A 345 24.81 3.16 -5.34
N ALA A 346 23.73 3.53 -4.63
CA ALA A 346 22.60 4.29 -5.15
C ALA A 346 23.00 5.65 -5.76
N PHE A 347 24.11 6.22 -5.30
CA PHE A 347 24.62 7.51 -5.72
C PHE A 347 25.81 7.40 -6.67
N SER A 348 26.25 6.18 -7.03
CA SER A 348 27.39 5.98 -7.91
C SER A 348 27.05 6.20 -9.39
N TYR A 349 28.00 6.75 -10.14
CA TYR A 349 27.87 6.92 -11.60
C TYR A 349 27.70 5.57 -12.31
N GLN A 350 28.45 4.55 -11.88
CA GLN A 350 28.33 3.20 -12.43
C GLN A 350 26.89 2.69 -12.30
N ARG A 351 26.24 2.86 -11.13
CA ARG A 351 24.84 2.46 -10.95
C ARG A 351 23.91 3.15 -11.94
N TRP A 352 24.05 4.45 -12.11
CA TRP A 352 23.17 5.23 -12.99
C TRP A 352 23.36 4.81 -14.45
N ARG A 353 24.62 4.69 -14.89
CA ARG A 353 24.94 4.17 -16.24
C ARG A 353 24.38 2.77 -16.45
N GLY A 354 24.51 1.88 -15.45
CA GLY A 354 23.97 0.52 -15.49
C GLY A 354 22.45 0.49 -15.59
N GLU A 355 21.73 1.32 -14.83
CA GLU A 355 20.28 1.46 -14.94
C GLU A 355 19.84 1.97 -16.31
N TYR A 356 20.59 2.88 -16.94
CA TYR A 356 20.23 3.37 -18.26
C TYR A 356 20.49 2.32 -19.35
N LEU A 357 21.70 1.73 -19.37
CA LEU A 357 22.07 0.74 -20.38
C LEU A 357 21.32 -0.58 -20.22
N GLY A 358 21.01 -0.97 -18.98
CA GLY A 358 20.24 -2.17 -18.66
C GLY A 358 18.73 -2.00 -18.77
N LEU A 359 18.23 -0.92 -19.39
CA LEU A 359 16.79 -0.65 -19.54
C LEU A 359 16.03 -0.62 -18.19
N GLY A 360 16.74 -0.20 -17.15
CA GLY A 360 16.24 0.01 -15.80
C GLY A 360 15.42 1.30 -15.69
N ARG A 361 15.16 1.71 -14.45
CA ARG A 361 14.29 2.87 -14.18
C ARG A 361 14.82 4.16 -14.80
N LEU A 362 16.14 4.35 -14.81
CA LEU A 362 16.73 5.57 -15.38
C LEU A 362 16.51 5.68 -16.88
N TYR A 363 16.50 4.56 -17.60
CA TYR A 363 16.13 4.53 -19.02
C TYR A 363 14.73 5.09 -19.21
N TRP A 364 13.76 4.60 -18.41
CA TRP A 364 12.36 5.03 -18.50
C TRP A 364 12.11 6.47 -18.04
N ILE A 365 12.89 6.97 -17.08
CA ILE A 365 12.90 8.40 -16.71
C ILE A 365 13.23 9.30 -17.89
N VAL A 366 14.09 8.84 -18.79
CA VAL A 366 14.49 9.59 -19.99
C VAL A 366 13.53 9.33 -21.14
N GLN A 367 13.20 8.06 -21.43
CA GLN A 367 12.43 7.71 -22.63
C GLN A 367 10.95 8.05 -22.53
N THR A 368 10.34 8.01 -21.34
CA THR A 368 8.91 8.36 -21.19
C THR A 368 8.60 9.78 -21.71
N PRO A 369 9.26 10.85 -21.22
CA PRO A 369 9.02 12.20 -21.73
C PRO A 369 9.48 12.41 -23.18
N LEU A 370 10.47 11.65 -23.67
CA LEU A 370 11.01 11.85 -25.02
C LEU A 370 10.24 11.12 -26.12
N LYS A 371 9.64 9.96 -25.80
CA LYS A 371 9.02 9.08 -26.81
C LYS A 371 7.56 8.77 -26.54
N VAL A 372 7.17 8.60 -25.27
CA VAL A 372 5.81 8.16 -24.92
C VAL A 372 4.85 9.33 -24.86
N ILE A 373 5.23 10.40 -24.15
CA ILE A 373 4.37 11.58 -23.95
C ILE A 373 4.13 12.36 -25.24
N PRO A 374 5.11 12.59 -26.14
CA PRO A 374 4.89 13.38 -27.35
C PRO A 374 3.83 12.80 -28.29
N VAL A 375 3.60 11.47 -28.25
CA VAL A 375 2.61 10.79 -29.10
C VAL A 375 1.19 10.93 -28.55
N ALA A 376 1.02 10.89 -27.22
CA ALA A 376 -0.28 11.03 -26.56
C ALA A 376 -0.24 12.04 -25.38
N PRO A 377 0.01 13.33 -25.65
CA PRO A 377 0.43 14.28 -24.60
C PRO A 377 -0.66 14.65 -23.60
N LEU A 378 -1.92 14.73 -24.02
CA LEU A 378 -3.01 15.24 -23.18
C LEU A 378 -3.67 14.14 -22.36
N PHE A 379 -4.11 13.07 -23.03
CA PHE A 379 -4.91 11.98 -22.46
C PHE A 379 -4.14 10.67 -22.29
N GLY A 380 -2.90 10.59 -22.78
CA GLY A 380 -2.11 9.36 -22.69
C GLY A 380 -2.62 8.26 -23.61
N HIS A 381 -1.97 7.11 -23.51
CA HIS A 381 -2.27 5.91 -24.29
C HIS A 381 -3.47 5.12 -23.75
N GLY A 382 -3.92 5.47 -22.54
CA GLY A 382 -5.04 4.85 -21.86
C GLY A 382 -4.63 3.81 -20.81
N PRO A 383 -5.59 3.41 -19.96
CA PRO A 383 -5.34 2.48 -18.86
C PRO A 383 -4.83 1.12 -19.35
N ALA A 384 -3.87 0.55 -18.61
CA ALA A 384 -3.21 -0.72 -18.93
C ALA A 384 -2.45 -0.75 -20.27
N GLN A 385 -2.01 0.40 -20.77
CA GLN A 385 -1.22 0.48 -22.01
C GLN A 385 0.26 0.78 -21.78
N PHE A 386 0.66 1.34 -20.63
CA PHE A 386 2.06 1.74 -20.42
C PHE A 386 2.58 1.67 -18.97
N GLY A 387 3.60 0.85 -18.75
CA GLY A 387 4.48 0.88 -17.57
C GLY A 387 3.88 0.50 -16.22
N GLY A 388 2.59 0.20 -16.13
CA GLY A 388 1.90 -0.19 -14.90
C GLY A 388 1.85 -1.70 -14.67
N GLY A 389 1.41 -2.13 -13.50
CA GLY A 389 1.27 -3.56 -13.19
C GLY A 389 0.18 -4.26 -14.01
N ALA A 390 -0.83 -3.53 -14.51
CA ALA A 390 -1.83 -4.11 -15.41
C ALA A 390 -1.23 -4.45 -16.78
N VAL A 391 -0.31 -3.61 -17.29
CA VAL A 391 0.42 -3.84 -18.54
C VAL A 391 1.25 -5.12 -18.46
N ALA A 392 1.96 -5.31 -17.35
CA ALA A 392 2.73 -6.51 -17.06
C ALA A 392 1.85 -7.76 -16.98
N ALA A 393 0.76 -7.69 -16.21
CA ALA A 393 -0.13 -8.84 -15.98
C ALA A 393 -0.88 -9.29 -17.24
N LEU A 394 -1.12 -8.36 -18.18
CA LEU A 394 -1.85 -8.59 -19.43
C LEU A 394 -0.93 -8.79 -20.63
N HIS A 395 0.38 -8.72 -20.44
CA HIS A 395 1.36 -8.77 -21.53
C HIS A 395 1.09 -7.75 -22.65
N ALA A 396 0.66 -6.53 -22.30
CA ALA A 396 0.25 -5.51 -23.27
C ALA A 396 1.46 -4.81 -23.91
N THR A 397 1.92 -5.28 -25.08
CA THR A 397 3.13 -4.77 -25.77
C THR A 397 2.87 -3.61 -26.73
N GLY A 398 1.61 -3.35 -27.11
CA GLY A 398 1.25 -2.48 -28.25
C GLY A 398 1.95 -1.12 -28.30
N VAL A 399 1.89 -0.34 -27.20
CA VAL A 399 2.56 0.98 -27.13
C VAL A 399 4.08 0.87 -27.24
N TYR A 400 4.67 -0.19 -26.69
CA TYR A 400 6.11 -0.40 -26.78
C TYR A 400 6.53 -0.71 -28.22
N ASP A 401 5.78 -1.59 -28.90
CA ASP A 401 6.04 -1.98 -30.28
C ASP A 401 5.87 -0.79 -31.24
N GLU A 402 4.80 -0.02 -31.08
CA GLU A 402 4.52 1.18 -31.89
C GLU A 402 5.65 2.22 -31.79
N LEU A 403 6.18 2.42 -30.58
CA LEU A 403 7.20 3.44 -30.30
C LEU A 403 8.64 2.94 -30.48
N GLY A 404 8.83 1.68 -30.88
CA GLY A 404 10.14 1.04 -30.96
C GLY A 404 10.89 1.06 -29.62
N LEU A 405 10.15 0.76 -28.54
CA LEU A 405 10.64 0.71 -27.16
C LEU A 405 10.70 -0.74 -26.67
N PRO A 406 11.65 -1.07 -25.76
CA PRO A 406 11.68 -2.38 -25.14
C PRO A 406 10.49 -2.58 -24.18
N TYR A 407 10.08 -3.83 -23.94
CA TYR A 407 8.91 -4.14 -23.11
C TYR A 407 9.17 -3.99 -21.60
N GLY A 408 9.12 -2.76 -21.09
CA GLY A 408 9.29 -2.46 -19.66
C GLY A 408 10.72 -2.60 -19.14
N VAL A 409 10.88 -2.69 -17.81
CA VAL A 409 12.19 -2.85 -17.15
C VAL A 409 12.88 -4.11 -17.68
N TYR A 410 14.19 -3.99 -17.95
CA TYR A 410 15.02 -5.06 -18.55
C TYR A 410 14.54 -5.55 -19.94
N GLY A 411 13.49 -4.93 -20.49
CA GLY A 411 12.87 -5.30 -21.75
C GLY A 411 11.93 -6.52 -21.69
N THR A 412 11.55 -6.99 -20.50
CA THR A 412 10.73 -8.21 -20.34
C THR A 412 9.52 -8.08 -19.42
N GLU A 413 9.49 -7.10 -18.51
CA GLU A 413 8.56 -7.12 -17.38
C GLU A 413 7.28 -6.29 -17.57
N GLY A 414 7.19 -5.47 -18.62
CA GLY A 414 6.00 -4.66 -18.94
C GLY A 414 5.74 -3.46 -18.02
N TYR A 415 6.12 -3.52 -16.73
CA TYR A 415 6.18 -2.35 -15.84
C TYR A 415 7.51 -1.60 -16.02
N ILE A 416 7.57 -0.31 -15.64
CA ILE A 416 8.78 0.54 -15.78
C ILE A 416 9.46 0.95 -14.46
N ASP A 417 9.01 0.39 -13.33
CA ASP A 417 9.49 0.73 -11.98
C ASP A 417 9.45 2.23 -11.62
N ASN A 418 8.44 2.93 -12.14
CA ASN A 418 8.13 4.32 -11.82
C ASN A 418 6.64 4.61 -12.04
N ASN A 419 5.87 4.69 -10.95
CA ASN A 419 4.44 4.95 -11.02
C ASN A 419 4.10 6.31 -11.60
N TRP A 420 4.90 7.35 -11.33
CA TRP A 420 4.60 8.70 -11.82
C TRP A 420 4.65 8.75 -13.34
N LEU A 421 5.63 8.06 -13.93
CA LEU A 421 5.80 7.99 -15.39
C LEU A 421 4.83 7.00 -16.04
N SER A 422 4.51 5.89 -15.38
CA SER A 422 3.44 4.99 -15.85
C SER A 422 2.10 5.73 -15.87
N LEU A 423 1.72 6.40 -14.78
CA LEU A 423 0.50 7.22 -14.73
C LEU A 423 0.51 8.32 -15.80
N TRP A 424 1.65 8.98 -16.03
CA TRP A 424 1.76 9.99 -17.07
C TRP A 424 1.59 9.41 -18.48
N GLY A 425 2.17 8.24 -18.77
CA GLY A 425 2.00 7.56 -20.05
C GLY A 425 0.57 7.05 -20.28
N GLU A 426 -0.07 6.47 -19.25
CA GLU A 426 -1.43 5.94 -19.36
C GLU A 426 -2.50 7.04 -19.39
N THR A 427 -2.30 8.14 -18.66
CA THR A 427 -3.35 9.17 -18.46
C THR A 427 -3.03 10.52 -19.07
N GLY A 428 -1.83 10.68 -19.65
CA GLY A 428 -1.37 11.92 -20.23
C GLY A 428 -1.13 13.02 -19.21
N THR A 429 -0.79 14.20 -19.71
CA THR A 429 -0.44 15.36 -18.89
C THR A 429 -1.62 15.86 -18.06
N LEU A 430 -2.86 15.79 -18.57
CA LEU A 430 -4.04 16.17 -17.81
C LEU A 430 -4.29 15.20 -16.64
N GLY A 431 -4.18 13.90 -16.89
CA GLY A 431 -4.41 12.89 -15.87
C GLY A 431 -3.39 13.00 -14.73
N ILE A 432 -2.10 13.09 -15.04
CA ILE A 432 -1.07 13.26 -14.00
C ILE A 432 -1.23 14.57 -13.23
N ILE A 433 -1.64 15.67 -13.87
CA ILE A 433 -1.95 16.94 -13.19
C ILE A 433 -3.09 16.76 -12.18
N PHE A 434 -4.21 16.15 -12.57
CA PHE A 434 -5.33 15.95 -11.65
C PHE A 434 -4.98 15.00 -10.51
N TYR A 435 -4.22 13.95 -10.80
CA TYR A 435 -3.73 13.05 -9.76
C TYR A 435 -2.81 13.77 -8.75
N LEU A 436 -1.80 14.51 -9.24
CA LEU A 436 -0.88 15.28 -8.40
C LEU A 436 -1.59 16.39 -7.63
N TRP A 437 -2.59 17.03 -8.23
CA TRP A 437 -3.41 18.03 -7.55
C TRP A 437 -4.20 17.40 -6.39
N GLY A 438 -4.83 16.23 -6.61
CA GLY A 438 -5.51 15.50 -5.54
C GLY A 438 -4.55 15.09 -4.42
N TYR A 439 -3.37 14.59 -4.78
CA TYR A 439 -2.31 14.22 -3.83
C TYR A 439 -1.84 15.43 -3.00
N ALA A 440 -1.58 16.57 -3.67
CA ALA A 440 -1.16 17.80 -3.01
C ALA A 440 -2.28 18.39 -2.12
N ALA A 441 -3.53 18.37 -2.58
CA ALA A 441 -4.68 18.85 -1.80
C ALA A 441 -4.83 18.05 -0.50
N LEU A 442 -4.72 16.72 -0.55
CA LEU A 442 -4.74 15.88 0.63
C LEU A 442 -3.54 16.14 1.57
N PHE A 443 -2.34 16.34 1.02
CA PHE A 443 -1.16 16.70 1.79
C PHE A 443 -1.33 18.04 2.54
N TYR A 444 -1.75 19.10 1.84
CA TYR A 444 -1.98 20.41 2.46
C TYR A 444 -3.13 20.40 3.46
N TYR A 445 -4.18 19.64 3.19
CA TYR A 445 -5.26 19.44 4.15
C TYR A 445 -4.75 18.73 5.41
N SER A 446 -3.92 17.70 5.28
CA SER A 446 -3.31 17.00 6.41
C SER A 446 -2.43 17.93 7.26
N LEU A 447 -1.64 18.82 6.62
CA LEU A 447 -0.89 19.85 7.33
C LEU A 447 -1.78 20.89 8.01
N ARG A 448 -2.95 21.19 7.44
CA ARG A 448 -3.94 22.07 8.07
C ARG A 448 -4.54 21.41 9.31
N VAL A 449 -4.88 20.12 9.24
CA VAL A 449 -5.34 19.34 10.39
C VAL A 449 -4.28 19.34 11.49
N TYR A 450 -3.01 19.08 11.14
CA TYR A 450 -1.90 19.19 12.10
C TYR A 450 -1.84 20.58 12.78
N LYS A 451 -1.97 21.67 12.03
CA LYS A 451 -1.83 23.02 12.58
C LYS A 451 -3.01 23.46 13.45
N LYS A 452 -4.23 23.01 13.14
CA LYS A 452 -5.46 23.50 13.76
C LYS A 452 -6.05 22.56 14.81
N SER A 453 -5.67 21.28 14.81
CA SER A 453 -6.25 20.30 15.72
C SER A 453 -5.79 20.47 17.17
N GLU A 454 -6.75 20.35 18.09
CA GLU A 454 -6.51 20.40 19.54
C GLU A 454 -6.22 19.01 20.13
N ASP A 455 -6.72 17.93 19.51
CA ASP A 455 -6.44 16.56 19.95
C ASP A 455 -5.01 16.15 19.54
N PRO A 456 -4.13 15.82 20.51
CA PRO A 456 -2.74 15.50 20.20
C PRO A 456 -2.57 14.25 19.32
N PHE A 457 -3.51 13.30 19.38
CA PHE A 457 -3.48 12.12 18.52
C PHE A 457 -3.85 12.49 17.08
N THR A 458 -4.93 13.26 16.86
CA THR A 458 -5.28 13.78 15.53
C THR A 458 -4.12 14.57 14.93
N ARG A 459 -3.53 15.48 15.71
CA ARG A 459 -2.41 16.31 15.29
C ARG A 459 -1.20 15.49 14.85
N SER A 460 -0.74 14.56 15.70
CA SER A 460 0.41 13.71 15.38
C SER A 460 0.12 12.76 14.22
N LEU A 461 -1.08 12.19 14.14
CA LEU A 461 -1.49 11.32 13.05
C LEU A 461 -1.44 12.06 11.70
N ALA A 462 -1.98 13.28 11.65
CA ALA A 462 -1.99 14.10 10.43
C ALA A 462 -0.57 14.50 9.99
N LEU A 463 0.31 14.85 10.93
CA LEU A 463 1.71 15.15 10.62
C LEU A 463 2.46 13.91 10.12
N GLY A 464 2.29 12.78 10.81
CA GLY A 464 2.90 11.51 10.47
C GLY A 464 2.46 11.01 9.10
N PHE A 465 1.16 11.14 8.80
CA PHE A 465 0.61 10.85 7.48
C PHE A 465 1.19 11.78 6.41
N SER A 466 1.34 13.08 6.69
CA SER A 466 1.98 14.02 5.75
C SER A 466 3.42 13.60 5.42
N ALA A 467 4.20 13.21 6.43
CA ALA A 467 5.54 12.66 6.23
C ALA A 467 5.52 11.33 5.44
N ALA A 468 4.55 10.46 5.72
CA ALA A 468 4.35 9.22 4.98
C ALA A 468 3.97 9.46 3.51
N MET A 469 3.21 10.50 3.19
CA MET A 469 2.94 10.89 1.79
C MET A 469 4.22 11.30 1.05
N ILE A 470 5.18 11.93 1.71
CA ILE A 470 6.48 12.22 1.09
C ILE A 470 7.23 10.91 0.83
N ALA A 471 7.24 9.99 1.80
CA ALA A 471 7.85 8.69 1.64
C ALA A 471 7.24 7.88 0.48
N VAL A 472 5.90 7.83 0.40
CA VAL A 472 5.18 7.14 -0.68
C VAL A 472 5.45 7.80 -2.03
N SER A 473 5.59 9.12 -2.09
CA SER A 473 5.93 9.82 -3.33
C SER A 473 7.32 9.44 -3.85
N VAL A 474 8.31 9.39 -2.94
CA VAL A 474 9.66 8.90 -3.25
C VAL A 474 9.63 7.43 -3.67
N ASN A 475 8.87 6.60 -2.97
CA ASN A 475 8.70 5.19 -3.33
C ASN A 475 8.10 5.04 -4.73
N ALA A 476 7.08 5.82 -5.08
CA ALA A 476 6.44 5.80 -6.40
C ALA A 476 7.37 6.23 -7.54
N PHE A 477 8.43 7.00 -7.27
CA PHE A 477 9.51 7.20 -8.24
C PHE A 477 10.36 5.96 -8.45
N LEU A 478 10.43 5.06 -7.46
CA LEU A 478 11.36 3.94 -7.41
C LEU A 478 10.73 2.57 -7.70
N ALA A 479 9.41 2.42 -7.66
CA ALA A 479 8.71 1.22 -8.13
C ALA A 479 7.21 1.49 -8.32
N THR A 480 6.44 0.44 -8.62
CA THR A 480 4.97 0.48 -8.80
C THR A 480 4.18 0.48 -7.46
N PHE A 481 4.67 1.19 -6.43
CA PHE A 481 4.08 1.17 -5.08
C PHE A 481 2.69 1.82 -4.91
N LEU A 482 2.24 2.68 -5.83
CA LEU A 482 0.86 3.21 -5.81
C LEU A 482 -0.18 2.13 -6.17
N GLU A 483 0.28 1.00 -6.68
CA GLU A 483 -0.54 -0.13 -7.07
C GLU A 483 -0.40 -1.32 -6.09
N VAL A 484 0.59 -1.30 -5.20
CA VAL A 484 0.87 -2.40 -4.29
C VAL A 484 -0.06 -2.34 -3.08
N ARG A 485 -0.80 -3.44 -2.84
CA ARG A 485 -1.76 -3.59 -1.72
C ARG A 485 -1.18 -3.26 -0.35
N THR A 486 0.10 -3.60 -0.11
CA THR A 486 0.75 -3.43 1.19
C THR A 486 1.21 -2.00 1.50
N LEU A 487 1.04 -1.05 0.56
CA LEU A 487 1.35 0.37 0.79
C LEU A 487 0.20 1.29 0.36
N ALA A 488 -0.28 1.15 -0.88
CA ALA A 488 -1.30 2.02 -1.44
C ALA A 488 -2.61 1.99 -0.64
N PHE A 489 -3.04 0.81 -0.19
CA PHE A 489 -4.21 0.70 0.69
C PHE A 489 -4.08 1.58 1.93
N TYR A 490 -2.92 1.58 2.60
CA TYR A 490 -2.70 2.37 3.82
C TYR A 490 -2.59 3.86 3.56
N LEU A 491 -1.98 4.27 2.43
CA LEU A 491 -1.98 5.67 1.99
C LEU A 491 -3.41 6.22 1.94
N TRP A 492 -4.30 5.52 1.23
CA TRP A 492 -5.66 5.99 1.02
C TRP A 492 -6.55 5.84 2.27
N LEU A 493 -6.39 4.75 3.02
CA LEU A 493 -7.08 4.55 4.29
C LEU A 493 -6.73 5.65 5.29
N TYR A 494 -5.44 5.87 5.58
CA TYR A 494 -5.02 6.87 6.56
C TYR A 494 -5.31 8.30 6.10
N GLY A 495 -5.25 8.58 4.80
CA GLY A 495 -5.70 9.86 4.25
C GLY A 495 -7.16 10.14 4.58
N GLY A 496 -8.03 9.15 4.38
CA GLY A 496 -9.44 9.28 4.72
C GLY A 496 -9.68 9.40 6.23
N LEU A 497 -8.92 8.67 7.05
CA LEU A 497 -8.99 8.79 8.52
C LEU A 497 -8.60 10.20 9.01
N VAL A 498 -7.56 10.80 8.42
CA VAL A 498 -7.16 12.20 8.73
C VAL A 498 -8.26 13.18 8.33
N VAL A 499 -8.92 12.97 7.18
CA VAL A 499 -10.07 13.77 6.74
C VAL A 499 -11.25 13.65 7.71
N VAL A 500 -11.57 12.43 8.17
CA VAL A 500 -12.62 12.17 9.15
C VAL A 500 -12.36 12.92 10.46
N LEU A 501 -11.14 12.81 11.00
CA LEU A 501 -10.78 13.51 12.25
C LEU A 501 -10.83 15.03 12.08
N GLY A 502 -10.24 15.56 10.99
CA GLY A 502 -10.29 17.00 10.71
C GLY A 502 -11.71 17.56 10.57
N THR A 503 -12.58 16.81 9.89
CA THR A 503 -13.99 17.20 9.70
C THR A 503 -14.76 17.23 11.02
N ARG A 504 -14.50 16.29 11.94
CA ARG A 504 -15.11 16.28 13.29
C ARG A 504 -14.70 17.49 14.12
N GLU A 505 -13.45 17.91 13.99
CA GLU A 505 -12.92 19.12 14.63
C GLU A 505 -13.30 20.40 13.85
N ARG A 506 -14.19 20.31 12.84
CA ARG A 506 -14.67 21.43 12.01
C ARG A 506 -13.54 22.17 11.29
N ILE A 507 -12.47 21.46 10.93
CA ILE A 507 -11.38 21.99 10.12
C ILE A 507 -11.80 21.92 8.66
N HIS A 508 -12.12 23.08 8.07
CA HIS A 508 -12.61 23.16 6.70
C HIS A 508 -11.51 22.92 5.65
N ILE A 509 -11.95 22.36 4.50
CA ILE A 509 -11.16 22.01 3.30
C ILE A 509 -10.67 23.24 2.55
#